data_AF-A0A521GRZ9-F1
#
_entry.id   AF-A0A521GRZ9-F1
#
_cell.length_a   1.000
_cell.length_b   1.000
_cell.length_c   1.000
_cell.angle_alpha   90.00
_cell.angle_beta   90.00
_cell.angle_gamma   90.00
#
_symmetry.space_group_name_H-M   'P 1'
#
loop_
_entity.id
_entity.type
_entity.pdbx_description
1 polymer ?
#
loop_
_entity_poly.entity_id
_entity_poly.type
_entity_poly.pdbx_seq_one_letter_code
_entity_poly.pdbx_strand_id
1 'polypeptide(L)'
;MKVFSKRYSTREFLRLRRTYGVGPNINRPSTYPRPEILDSSLRMRLSQEIAYIVGTSKYTEPFLLAKYNDEAKYVLDESALQRLSFRELGYDITEYFSAHDLVLNRINTEEGGSYYYDKYLLDLVEILIIFSLDAKREEVVRRFQKIMSEENSNLLLYGYMVVIQDEGGLKSMINLLSDSTLRGKLEDILLKGVESSLAARESADVTQRVFSSPVKRQTKQDTEKIIEDISKRWIVLKDQEDFQKIFNSIVKNIKDINNQISNIRHTDRDRITFGSPDIFKLIRNLNLAISEMAILSTQDDFIEKESASELKQNYLQDYSIENKISIFFHNPGEEPVNLDDIPF
;
A
#
# COMPACT_ATOMS: atom_id res chain seq x y z
N MET A 1 14.01 -2.31 -13.58
CA MET A 1 13.27 -3.58 -13.40
C MET A 1 12.14 -3.35 -12.40
N LYS A 2 10.94 -3.92 -12.58
CA LYS A 2 9.73 -3.30 -12.01
C LYS A 2 9.41 -3.73 -10.58
N VAL A 3 9.85 -2.90 -9.65
CA VAL A 3 9.71 -3.07 -8.20
C VAL A 3 8.73 -2.03 -7.66
N PHE A 4 7.93 -2.39 -6.67
CA PHE A 4 6.90 -1.50 -6.14
C PHE A 4 7.46 -0.33 -5.37
N SER A 5 6.75 0.80 -5.41
CA SER A 5 7.12 2.00 -4.71
C SER A 5 5.98 2.81 -4.14
N LYS A 6 6.43 3.81 -3.37
CA LYS A 6 5.77 5.06 -3.03
C LYS A 6 4.24 4.97 -3.19
N ARG A 7 3.50 4.57 -2.15
CA ARG A 7 2.27 5.33 -1.89
C ARG A 7 2.72 6.78 -1.65
N TYR A 8 2.16 7.70 -2.42
CA TYR A 8 2.13 9.17 -2.28
C TYR A 8 3.03 9.73 -1.16
N SER A 9 4.01 10.54 -1.56
CA SER A 9 4.87 11.31 -0.65
C SER A 9 4.04 11.89 0.49
N THR A 10 4.55 11.69 1.72
CA THR A 10 4.08 12.30 2.97
C THR A 10 2.70 11.87 3.46
N ARG A 11 2.44 10.57 3.58
CA ARG A 11 1.78 10.13 4.82
C ARG A 11 2.85 10.08 5.93
N GLU A 12 3.26 11.26 6.44
CA GLU A 12 3.73 11.35 7.84
C GLU A 12 2.70 10.60 8.69
N PHE A 13 3.11 9.54 9.37
CA PHE A 13 2.49 9.15 10.63
C PHE A 13 0.99 8.74 10.69
N LEU A 14 0.30 8.39 9.59
CA LEU A 14 -1.14 8.02 9.65
C LEU A 14 -1.52 6.53 9.50
N ARG A 15 -0.56 5.59 9.55
CA ARG A 15 -0.82 4.18 9.95
C ARG A 15 0.00 3.72 11.15
N LEU A 16 0.74 4.64 11.79
CA LEU A 16 1.61 4.35 12.94
C LEU A 16 0.79 4.49 14.23
N ARG A 17 -0.22 3.61 14.37
CA ARG A 17 -1.52 3.72 15.09
C ARG A 17 -2.68 3.97 14.12
N ARG A 18 -3.97 3.64 14.35
CA ARG A 18 -4.69 2.82 15.38
C ARG A 18 -4.31 3.01 16.87
N THR A 19 -5.23 3.53 17.70
CA THR A 19 -5.07 3.93 19.12
C THR A 19 -4.06 5.04 19.39
N TYR A 20 -4.47 6.30 19.19
CA TYR A 20 -4.32 7.33 20.22
C TYR A 20 -5.28 8.49 19.96
N GLY A 21 -5.99 8.91 21.01
CA GLY A 21 -6.27 10.31 21.32
C GLY A 21 -6.95 11.16 20.26
N VAL A 22 -8.26 11.27 20.39
CA VAL A 22 -9.04 12.46 20.05
C VAL A 22 -8.26 13.72 20.46
N GLY A 23 -7.85 14.53 19.48
CA GLY A 23 -7.20 15.83 19.69
C GLY A 23 -7.76 16.84 18.69
N PRO A 24 -8.19 18.03 19.11
CA PRO A 24 -9.08 18.90 18.32
C PRO A 24 -8.39 19.79 17.28
N ASN A 25 -7.17 19.48 16.80
CA ASN A 25 -6.39 20.41 15.98
C ASN A 25 -5.58 19.76 14.85
N ILE A 26 -6.26 19.07 13.93
CA ILE A 26 -5.66 18.66 12.63
C ILE A 26 -6.46 19.30 11.49
N ASN A 27 -6.56 20.63 11.51
CA ASN A 27 -7.01 21.44 10.38
C ASN A 27 -5.82 22.19 9.78
N ARG A 28 -4.81 21.47 9.30
CA ARG A 28 -3.86 22.03 8.34
C ARG A 28 -3.70 21.05 7.19
N PRO A 29 -4.25 21.35 5.99
CA PRO A 29 -3.89 20.60 4.81
C PRO A 29 -2.39 20.80 4.61
N SER A 30 -1.64 19.70 4.61
CA SER A 30 -0.22 19.74 4.34
C SER A 30 0.02 20.43 2.99
N THR A 31 0.67 21.59 3.01
CA THR A 31 1.09 22.33 1.82
C THR A 31 2.19 21.53 1.11
N TYR A 32 1.82 20.54 0.30
CA TYR A 32 2.75 19.84 -0.60
C TYR A 32 2.51 20.31 -2.04
N PRO A 33 3.52 20.90 -2.70
CA PRO A 33 3.40 21.25 -4.10
C PRO A 33 3.56 19.99 -4.96
N ARG A 34 2.42 19.59 -5.56
CA ARG A 34 2.26 18.98 -6.90
C ARG A 34 2.91 17.55 -7.01
N PRO A 35 2.73 16.73 -8.06
CA PRO A 35 1.93 16.89 -9.29
C PRO A 35 0.75 15.87 -9.40
N GLU A 36 0.14 15.83 -10.58
CA GLU A 36 -0.71 14.77 -11.13
C GLU A 36 0.15 13.52 -11.43
N ILE A 37 -0.18 12.37 -10.83
CA ILE A 37 0.47 11.06 -11.07
C ILE A 37 -0.29 10.29 -12.17
N LEU A 38 -1.59 10.57 -12.30
CA LEU A 38 -2.45 9.93 -13.28
C LEU A 38 -2.51 10.80 -14.53
N ASP A 39 -2.25 10.17 -15.67
CA ASP A 39 -2.62 10.75 -16.95
C ASP A 39 -4.14 10.94 -17.02
N SER A 40 -4.59 11.98 -17.74
CA SER A 40 -6.01 12.33 -17.84
C SER A 40 -6.89 11.16 -18.32
N SER A 41 -6.36 10.33 -19.23
CA SER A 41 -7.04 9.12 -19.72
C SER A 41 -7.29 8.12 -18.59
N LEU A 42 -6.23 7.78 -17.83
CA LEU A 42 -6.32 6.87 -16.70
C LEU A 42 -7.28 7.39 -15.62
N ARG A 43 -7.21 8.68 -15.28
CA ARG A 43 -8.12 9.32 -14.32
C ARG A 43 -9.58 9.18 -14.75
N MET A 44 -9.88 9.46 -16.02
CA MET A 44 -11.22 9.34 -16.58
C MET A 44 -11.72 7.90 -16.54
N ARG A 45 -10.90 6.94 -16.96
CA ARG A 45 -11.28 5.51 -16.98
C ARG A 45 -11.51 4.94 -15.59
N LEU A 46 -10.66 5.30 -14.62
CA LEU A 46 -10.89 4.93 -13.22
C LEU A 46 -12.18 5.51 -12.68
N SER A 47 -12.49 6.78 -12.99
CA SER A 47 -13.74 7.43 -12.56
C SER A 47 -14.98 6.76 -13.19
N GLN A 48 -14.92 6.43 -14.49
CA GLN A 48 -15.97 5.69 -15.18
C GLN A 48 -16.18 4.29 -14.60
N GLU A 49 -15.10 3.60 -14.21
CA GLU A 49 -15.17 2.30 -13.57
C GLU A 49 -15.78 2.37 -12.18
N ILE A 50 -15.44 3.40 -11.39
CA ILE A 50 -16.09 3.68 -10.11
C ILE A 50 -17.59 3.91 -10.31
N ALA A 51 -17.98 4.71 -11.29
CA ALA A 51 -19.39 4.94 -11.63
C ALA A 51 -20.12 3.67 -12.04
N TYR A 52 -19.46 2.79 -12.80
CA TYR A 52 -20.02 1.49 -13.14
C TYR A 52 -20.23 0.60 -11.92
N ILE A 53 -19.22 0.50 -11.04
CA ILE A 53 -19.25 -0.34 -9.84
C ILE A 53 -20.35 0.14 -8.87
N VAL A 54 -20.42 1.46 -8.64
CA VAL A 54 -21.37 2.09 -7.70
C VAL A 54 -22.78 2.14 -8.29
N GLY A 55 -22.93 2.28 -9.61
CA GLY A 55 -24.23 2.40 -10.29
C GLY A 55 -25.15 1.18 -10.15
N THR A 56 -24.71 0.12 -9.46
CA THR A 56 -25.46 -1.10 -9.20
C THR A 56 -25.17 -1.64 -7.79
N SER A 57 -26.15 -2.31 -7.18
CA SER A 57 -25.96 -3.05 -5.93
C SER A 57 -25.20 -4.39 -6.09
N LYS A 58 -24.71 -4.69 -7.30
CA LYS A 58 -24.03 -5.96 -7.60
C LYS A 58 -22.63 -6.06 -7.03
N TYR A 59 -21.93 -4.95 -6.78
CA TYR A 59 -20.50 -4.96 -6.48
C TYR A 59 -20.17 -4.47 -5.08
N THR A 60 -20.85 -3.41 -4.62
CA THR A 60 -20.51 -2.68 -3.39
C THR A 60 -21.43 -3.08 -2.24
N GLU A 61 -20.93 -3.04 -1.00
CA GLU A 61 -21.74 -3.27 0.19
C GLU A 61 -22.91 -2.26 0.28
N PRO A 62 -24.13 -2.73 0.61
CA PRO A 62 -25.34 -1.91 0.71
C PRO A 62 -25.20 -0.61 1.50
N PHE A 63 -24.47 -0.61 2.63
CA PHE A 63 -24.35 0.58 3.49
C PHE A 63 -23.60 1.75 2.85
N LEU A 64 -22.82 1.50 1.79
CA LEU A 64 -22.14 2.55 1.03
C LEU A 64 -22.96 3.05 -0.16
N LEU A 65 -24.14 2.47 -0.41
CA LEU A 65 -24.98 2.82 -1.52
C LEU A 65 -26.20 3.59 -1.04
N ALA A 66 -26.50 4.67 -1.76
CA ALA A 66 -27.76 5.36 -1.68
C ALA A 66 -28.53 5.16 -2.99
N LYS A 67 -29.84 4.92 -2.89
CA LYS A 67 -30.71 4.92 -4.07
C LYS A 67 -31.06 6.36 -4.44
N TYR A 68 -30.79 6.74 -5.69
CA TYR A 68 -31.24 8.02 -6.23
C TYR A 68 -32.73 7.93 -6.53
N ASN A 69 -33.56 8.75 -5.90
CA ASN A 69 -34.99 8.75 -6.22
C ASN A 69 -35.22 9.16 -7.70
N ASP A 70 -36.22 8.54 -8.31
CA ASP A 70 -36.64 8.66 -9.72
C ASP A 70 -35.78 7.95 -10.79
N GLU A 71 -34.59 7.45 -10.45
CA GLU A 71 -33.78 6.64 -11.37
C GLU A 71 -33.48 5.25 -10.80
N ALA A 72 -33.39 4.23 -11.66
CA ALA A 72 -32.89 2.91 -11.27
C ALA A 72 -31.36 2.90 -11.08
N LYS A 73 -30.81 3.96 -10.44
CA LYS A 73 -29.39 4.18 -10.24
C LYS A 73 -29.03 4.28 -8.77
N TYR A 74 -27.86 3.75 -8.46
CA TYR A 74 -27.24 3.82 -7.14
C TYR A 74 -26.09 4.82 -7.20
N VAL A 75 -25.90 5.56 -6.12
CA VAL A 75 -24.78 6.48 -5.90
C VAL A 75 -24.08 6.11 -4.59
N LEU A 76 -22.93 6.73 -4.31
CA LEU A 76 -22.29 6.56 -3.00
C LEU A 76 -23.10 7.31 -1.94
N ASP A 77 -23.40 6.65 -0.82
CA ASP A 77 -23.94 7.33 0.35
C ASP A 77 -22.86 8.26 0.92
N GLU A 78 -23.05 9.56 0.71
CA GLU A 78 -22.10 10.60 1.11
C GLU A 78 -21.83 10.58 2.62
N SER A 79 -22.86 10.40 3.43
CA SER A 79 -22.73 10.34 4.90
C SER A 79 -21.97 9.09 5.35
N ALA A 80 -22.20 7.96 4.70
CA ALA A 80 -21.46 6.73 4.99
C ALA A 80 -19.99 6.85 4.56
N LEU A 81 -19.75 7.41 3.37
CA LEU A 81 -18.42 7.60 2.81
C LEU A 81 -17.59 8.58 3.63
N GLN A 82 -18.18 9.71 4.03
CA GLN A 82 -17.56 10.70 4.92
C GLN A 82 -17.16 10.04 6.25
N ARG A 83 -18.09 9.35 6.92
CA ARG A 83 -17.80 8.65 8.18
C ARG A 83 -16.67 7.65 8.04
N LEU A 84 -16.67 6.90 6.94
CA LEU A 84 -15.65 5.90 6.65
C LEU A 84 -14.29 6.54 6.40
N SER A 85 -14.22 7.55 5.53
CA SER A 85 -12.95 8.20 5.21
C SER A 85 -12.36 8.93 6.40
N PHE A 86 -13.17 9.56 7.26
CA PHE A 86 -12.66 10.16 8.49
C PHE A 86 -12.03 9.13 9.43
N ARG A 87 -12.63 7.95 9.57
CA ARG A 87 -12.12 6.86 10.45
C ARG A 87 -10.87 6.22 9.89
N GLU A 88 -10.91 5.85 8.62
CA GLU A 88 -9.90 5.00 7.99
C GLU A 88 -8.77 5.81 7.33
N LEU A 89 -9.07 7.00 6.82
CA LEU A 89 -8.11 7.85 6.11
C LEU A 89 -7.70 9.10 6.90
N GLY A 90 -8.47 9.49 7.92
CA GLY A 90 -8.23 10.68 8.74
C GLY A 90 -8.70 11.99 8.12
N TYR A 91 -9.48 11.95 7.04
CA TYR A 91 -10.04 13.14 6.37
C TYR A 91 -11.36 12.82 5.65
N ASP A 92 -12.11 13.86 5.27
CA ASP A 92 -13.32 13.71 4.47
C ASP A 92 -13.01 13.54 2.98
N ILE A 93 -13.33 12.39 2.39
CA ILE A 93 -13.12 12.19 0.95
C ILE A 93 -14.21 12.86 0.10
N THR A 94 -15.39 13.16 0.66
CA THR A 94 -16.50 13.76 -0.07
C THR A 94 -16.26 15.23 -0.40
N GLU A 95 -15.39 15.92 0.36
CA GLU A 95 -14.90 17.27 0.00
C GLU A 95 -14.22 17.29 -1.39
N TYR A 96 -13.66 16.15 -1.82
CA TYR A 96 -12.87 16.03 -3.04
C TYR A 96 -13.58 15.28 -4.17
N PHE A 97 -14.79 14.77 -3.91
CA PHE A 97 -15.61 14.01 -4.86
C PHE A 97 -17.09 14.34 -4.71
N SER A 98 -17.74 14.64 -5.82
CA SER A 98 -19.21 14.53 -5.86
C SER A 98 -19.58 13.05 -5.72
N ALA A 99 -20.18 12.65 -4.60
CA ALA A 99 -20.66 11.27 -4.40
C ALA A 99 -21.74 10.86 -5.43
N HIS A 100 -22.39 11.86 -6.03
CA HIS A 100 -23.47 11.73 -7.00
C HIS A 100 -22.93 11.61 -8.43
N ASP A 101 -22.11 12.55 -8.86
CA ASP A 101 -21.59 12.60 -10.23
C ASP A 101 -20.30 11.79 -10.40
N LEU A 102 -19.67 11.39 -9.28
CA LEU A 102 -18.38 10.72 -9.21
C LEU A 102 -17.29 11.50 -9.96
N VAL A 103 -17.45 12.82 -9.98
CA VAL A 103 -16.50 13.77 -10.55
C VAL A 103 -15.56 14.22 -9.45
N LEU A 104 -14.26 14.14 -9.73
CA LEU A 104 -13.22 14.74 -8.91
C LEU A 104 -13.39 16.27 -8.87
N ASN A 105 -13.44 16.83 -7.67
CA ASN A 105 -13.43 18.27 -7.49
C ASN A 105 -12.01 18.80 -7.77
N ARG A 106 -11.91 19.85 -8.61
CA ARG A 106 -10.62 20.53 -8.82
C ARG A 106 -10.31 21.42 -7.63
N ILE A 107 -9.07 21.39 -7.17
CA ILE A 107 -8.61 22.32 -6.14
C ILE A 107 -7.96 23.52 -6.82
N ASN A 108 -8.49 24.71 -6.52
CA ASN A 108 -7.93 25.96 -7.01
C ASN A 108 -6.72 26.34 -6.16
N THR A 109 -5.59 26.65 -6.81
CA THR A 109 -4.44 27.26 -6.14
C THR A 109 -4.70 28.76 -5.93
N GLU A 110 -4.08 29.31 -4.89
CA GLU A 110 -4.01 30.76 -4.66
C GLU A 110 -3.39 31.51 -5.87
N GLU A 111 -2.62 30.80 -6.70
CA GLU A 111 -1.98 31.29 -7.93
C GLU A 111 -2.86 31.20 -9.19
N GLY A 112 -4.15 30.81 -9.09
CA GLY A 112 -5.09 30.77 -10.21
C GLY A 112 -5.01 29.53 -11.12
N GLY A 113 -4.34 28.46 -10.68
CA GLY A 113 -4.35 27.15 -11.33
C GLY A 113 -5.38 26.20 -10.70
N SER A 114 -5.83 25.20 -11.44
CA SER A 114 -6.73 24.14 -10.91
C SER A 114 -6.11 22.77 -11.17
N TYR A 115 -6.01 21.91 -10.17
CA TYR A 115 -5.40 20.57 -10.32
C TYR A 115 -6.17 19.51 -9.55
N TYR A 116 -5.95 18.25 -9.93
CA TYR A 116 -6.49 17.09 -9.23
C TYR A 116 -5.48 16.55 -8.22
N TYR A 117 -5.98 16.15 -7.05
CA TYR A 117 -5.21 15.33 -6.12
C TYR A 117 -5.55 13.86 -6.38
N ASP A 118 -4.79 13.23 -7.28
CA ASP A 118 -4.99 11.83 -7.70
C ASP A 118 -5.02 10.83 -6.54
N LYS A 119 -4.40 11.17 -5.42
CA LYS A 119 -4.43 10.37 -4.18
C LYS A 119 -5.86 10.04 -3.77
N TYR A 120 -6.79 10.99 -3.86
CA TYR A 120 -8.16 10.80 -3.41
C TYR A 120 -8.89 9.78 -4.30
N LEU A 121 -8.63 9.78 -5.61
CA LEU A 121 -9.19 8.78 -6.52
C LEU A 121 -8.69 7.38 -6.21
N LEU A 122 -7.41 7.26 -5.91
CA LEU A 122 -6.83 5.97 -5.56
C LEU A 122 -7.30 5.50 -4.18
N ASP A 123 -7.46 6.40 -3.21
CA ASP A 123 -8.06 6.05 -1.91
C ASP A 123 -9.51 5.57 -2.08
N LEU A 124 -10.29 6.18 -2.96
CA LEU A 124 -11.64 5.71 -3.29
C LEU A 124 -11.63 4.33 -3.96
N VAL A 125 -10.68 4.06 -4.87
CA VAL A 125 -10.47 2.72 -5.45
C VAL A 125 -10.19 1.69 -4.34
N GLU A 126 -9.31 1.99 -3.40
CA GLU A 126 -8.99 1.08 -2.29
C GLU A 126 -10.20 0.82 -1.40
N ILE A 127 -10.97 1.86 -1.04
CA ILE A 127 -12.23 1.73 -0.28
C ILE A 127 -13.19 0.80 -1.01
N LEU A 128 -13.40 0.99 -2.32
CA LEU A 128 -14.34 0.18 -3.10
C LEU A 128 -13.90 -1.27 -3.20
N ILE A 129 -12.60 -1.55 -3.21
CA ILE A 129 -12.10 -2.94 -3.16
C ILE A 129 -12.38 -3.56 -1.78
N ILE A 130 -12.09 -2.84 -0.69
CA ILE A 130 -12.33 -3.33 0.68
C ILE A 130 -13.81 -3.65 0.88
N PHE A 131 -14.68 -2.69 0.55
CA PHE A 131 -16.12 -2.74 0.75
C PHE A 131 -16.90 -3.22 -0.48
N SER A 132 -16.26 -4.05 -1.30
CA SER A 132 -16.96 -4.87 -2.27
C SER A 132 -17.55 -6.12 -1.59
N LEU A 133 -18.65 -6.62 -2.16
CA LEU A 133 -19.22 -7.91 -1.79
C LEU A 133 -18.15 -9.00 -1.95
N ASP A 134 -18.05 -9.91 -0.98
CA ASP A 134 -16.95 -10.90 -0.95
C ASP A 134 -16.87 -11.74 -2.24
N ALA A 135 -18.02 -12.13 -2.79
CA ALA A 135 -18.12 -12.88 -4.04
C ALA A 135 -17.69 -12.09 -5.29
N LYS A 136 -17.55 -10.77 -5.19
CA LYS A 136 -17.26 -9.85 -6.30
C LYS A 136 -15.92 -9.15 -6.19
N ARG A 137 -15.25 -9.20 -5.04
CA ARG A 137 -13.98 -8.51 -4.79
C ARG A 137 -12.91 -8.81 -5.83
N GLU A 138 -12.70 -10.08 -6.17
CA GLU A 138 -11.71 -10.46 -7.19
C GLU A 138 -12.06 -9.96 -8.60
N GLU A 139 -13.35 -9.79 -8.90
CA GLU A 139 -13.82 -9.19 -10.16
C GLU A 139 -13.48 -7.69 -10.17
N VAL A 140 -13.75 -6.99 -9.06
CA VAL A 140 -13.46 -5.55 -8.89
C VAL A 140 -11.95 -5.28 -8.97
N VAL A 141 -11.12 -6.07 -8.27
CA VAL A 141 -9.65 -5.97 -8.36
C VAL A 141 -9.17 -6.15 -9.80
N ARG A 142 -9.68 -7.17 -10.51
CA ARG A 142 -9.31 -7.42 -11.91
C ARG A 142 -9.71 -6.27 -12.83
N ARG A 143 -10.86 -5.64 -12.61
CA ARG A 143 -11.33 -4.50 -13.41
C ARG A 143 -10.40 -3.29 -13.28
N PHE A 144 -10.08 -2.88 -12.06
CA PHE A 144 -9.14 -1.78 -11.83
C PHE A 144 -7.71 -2.11 -12.31
N GLN A 145 -7.21 -3.31 -12.02
CA GLN A 145 -5.89 -3.75 -12.49
C GLN A 145 -5.80 -3.76 -14.02
N LYS A 146 -6.88 -4.18 -14.70
CA LYS A 146 -6.98 -4.17 -16.16
C LYS A 146 -6.85 -2.74 -16.70
N ILE A 147 -7.58 -1.78 -16.15
CA ILE A 147 -7.49 -0.36 -16.56
C ILE A 147 -6.06 0.16 -16.36
N MET A 148 -5.46 -0.06 -15.20
CA MET A 148 -4.08 0.37 -14.93
C MET A 148 -3.10 -0.24 -15.94
N SER A 149 -3.27 -1.52 -16.28
CA SER A 149 -2.40 -2.21 -17.25
C SER A 149 -2.59 -1.73 -18.69
N GLU A 150 -3.83 -1.48 -19.12
CA GLU A 150 -4.15 -1.04 -20.48
C GLU A 150 -3.67 0.39 -20.75
N GLU A 151 -3.68 1.24 -19.72
CA GLU A 151 -3.16 2.61 -19.79
C GLU A 151 -1.62 2.68 -19.65
N ASN A 152 -0.92 1.54 -19.65
CA ASN A 152 0.52 1.44 -19.39
C ASN A 152 0.96 2.17 -18.11
N SER A 153 0.07 2.24 -17.12
CA SER A 153 0.35 2.87 -15.85
C SER A 153 1.45 2.10 -15.14
N ASN A 154 2.25 2.83 -14.37
CA ASN A 154 3.10 2.20 -13.38
C ASN A 154 2.30 1.74 -12.15
N LEU A 155 0.99 1.96 -12.04
CA LEU A 155 0.22 1.51 -10.88
C LEU A 155 -0.13 0.01 -10.94
N LEU A 156 -0.19 -0.63 -9.77
CA LEU A 156 -0.69 -1.99 -9.58
C LEU A 156 -1.47 -2.09 -8.26
N LEU A 157 -2.40 -3.04 -8.21
CA LEU A 157 -3.08 -3.49 -7.00
C LEU A 157 -2.35 -4.67 -6.36
N TYR A 158 -1.97 -4.50 -5.09
CA TYR A 158 -1.52 -5.58 -4.22
C TYR A 158 -2.58 -5.81 -3.13
N GLY A 159 -3.37 -6.87 -3.30
CA GLY A 159 -4.59 -7.07 -2.52
C GLY A 159 -5.61 -5.96 -2.81
N TYR A 160 -5.84 -5.09 -1.83
CA TYR A 160 -6.68 -3.89 -1.98
C TYR A 160 -5.88 -2.60 -2.13
N MET A 161 -4.56 -2.62 -1.95
CA MET A 161 -3.72 -1.43 -1.93
C MET A 161 -3.26 -1.07 -3.34
N VAL A 162 -3.36 0.21 -3.69
CA VAL A 162 -2.74 0.76 -4.90
C VAL A 162 -1.29 1.10 -4.59
N VAL A 163 -0.37 0.52 -5.37
CA VAL A 163 1.06 0.78 -5.27
C VAL A 163 1.61 1.23 -6.62
N ILE A 164 2.66 2.03 -6.60
CA ILE A 164 3.39 2.43 -7.81
C ILE A 164 4.39 1.32 -8.16
N GLN A 165 4.68 1.09 -9.42
CA GLN A 165 5.79 0.29 -9.94
C GLN A 165 6.89 1.25 -10.36
N ASP A 166 8.12 0.85 -10.13
CA ASP A 166 9.27 1.72 -10.09
C ASP A 166 10.48 0.86 -10.45
N GLU A 167 11.65 1.43 -10.31
CA GLU A 167 12.88 0.67 -10.30
C GLU A 167 13.64 0.84 -8.98
N GLY A 168 13.06 1.58 -8.02
CA GLY A 168 13.66 1.95 -6.74
C GLY A 168 13.97 0.82 -5.76
N GLY A 169 13.64 -0.43 -6.10
CA GLY A 169 14.06 -1.61 -5.36
C GLY A 169 13.41 -1.72 -3.98
N LEU A 170 14.16 -2.29 -3.02
CA LEU A 170 13.65 -2.52 -1.66
C LEU A 170 13.20 -1.23 -0.96
N LYS A 171 13.82 -0.07 -1.30
CA LYS A 171 13.58 1.24 -0.65
C LYS A 171 12.12 1.59 -0.56
N SER A 172 11.35 1.14 -1.54
CA SER A 172 10.03 1.63 -1.78
C SER A 172 8.94 0.66 -1.33
N MET A 173 9.36 -0.50 -0.79
CA MET A 173 8.52 -1.45 -0.06
C MET A 173 8.76 -1.47 1.45
N ILE A 174 9.79 -0.76 1.96
CA ILE A 174 10.20 -0.78 3.38
C ILE A 174 8.99 -0.60 4.31
N ASN A 175 8.12 0.37 4.02
CA ASN A 175 6.99 0.72 4.87
C ASN A 175 5.90 -0.36 4.93
N LEU A 176 5.86 -1.27 3.96
CA LEU A 176 4.89 -2.37 3.88
C LEU A 176 5.34 -3.61 4.67
N LEU A 177 6.60 -3.64 5.11
CA LEU A 177 7.15 -4.78 5.82
C LEU A 177 6.49 -4.95 7.20
N SER A 178 6.00 -6.16 7.46
CA SER A 178 5.35 -6.55 8.71
C SER A 178 6.31 -6.60 9.91
N ASP A 179 7.56 -7.06 9.69
CA ASP A 179 8.59 -7.06 10.73
C ASP A 179 9.11 -5.63 10.95
N SER A 180 8.67 -5.01 12.05
CA SER A 180 9.06 -3.67 12.45
C SER A 180 10.57 -3.49 12.65
N THR A 181 11.28 -4.55 13.04
CA THR A 181 12.75 -4.53 13.19
C THR A 181 13.44 -4.60 11.83
N LEU A 182 12.97 -5.47 10.94
CA LEU A 182 13.44 -5.54 9.55
C LEU A 182 13.24 -4.19 8.86
N ARG A 183 12.04 -3.60 9.01
CA ARG A 183 11.71 -2.28 8.50
C ARG A 183 12.67 -1.21 9.01
N GLY A 184 12.83 -1.08 10.33
CA GLY A 184 13.69 -0.06 10.94
C GLY A 184 15.14 -0.13 10.42
N LYS A 185 15.73 -1.33 10.37
CA LYS A 185 17.09 -1.52 9.84
C LYS A 185 17.20 -1.12 8.37
N LEU A 186 16.20 -1.44 7.55
CA LEU A 186 16.19 -1.05 6.14
C LEU A 186 16.02 0.47 5.97
N GLU A 187 15.19 1.13 6.79
CA GLU A 187 15.06 2.59 6.79
C GLU A 187 16.40 3.27 7.11
N ASP A 188 17.10 2.78 8.14
CA ASP A 188 18.39 3.32 8.56
C ASP A 188 19.43 3.20 7.44
N ILE A 189 19.53 2.02 6.79
CA ILE A 189 20.47 1.79 5.71
C ILE A 189 20.12 2.55 4.42
N LEU A 190 18.85 2.54 4.00
CA LEU A 190 18.43 2.95 2.64
C LEU A 190 17.91 4.38 2.54
N LEU A 191 17.38 4.94 3.64
CA LEU A 191 16.74 6.26 3.65
C LEU A 191 17.53 7.28 4.46
N LYS A 192 18.03 6.91 5.65
CA LYS A 192 18.75 7.83 6.54
C LYS A 192 20.24 7.92 6.24
N GLY A 193 20.83 6.85 5.72
CA GLY A 193 22.24 6.79 5.35
C GLY A 193 23.14 6.74 6.59
N VAL A 194 23.51 5.53 7.01
CA VAL A 194 24.40 5.29 8.15
C VAL A 194 25.85 5.05 7.73
N GLU A 195 26.77 5.15 8.70
CA GLU A 195 28.20 4.85 8.50
C GLU A 195 28.39 3.45 7.89
N SER A 196 29.40 3.27 7.03
CA SER A 196 29.58 2.03 6.26
C SER A 196 29.73 0.79 7.14
N SER A 197 30.42 0.89 8.27
CA SER A 197 30.60 -0.24 9.21
C SER A 197 29.28 -0.65 9.86
N LEU A 198 28.48 0.32 10.32
CA LEU A 198 27.14 0.09 10.87
C LEU A 198 26.20 -0.45 9.79
N ALA A 199 26.24 0.11 8.57
CA ALA A 199 25.44 -0.36 7.45
C ALA A 199 25.71 -1.84 7.11
N ALA A 200 26.97 -2.28 7.18
CA ALA A 200 27.36 -3.66 6.94
C ALA A 200 26.88 -4.61 8.04
N ARG A 201 26.90 -4.16 9.31
CA ARG A 201 26.34 -4.92 10.45
C ARG A 201 24.83 -5.07 10.32
N GLU A 202 24.13 -3.97 10.06
CA GLU A 202 22.68 -3.98 9.94
C GLU A 202 22.21 -4.75 8.73
N SER A 203 22.92 -4.69 7.59
CA SER A 203 22.58 -5.51 6.42
C SER A 203 22.80 -6.99 6.68
N ALA A 204 23.83 -7.38 7.45
CA ALA A 204 24.04 -8.78 7.83
C ALA A 204 22.91 -9.30 8.72
N ASP A 205 22.38 -8.47 9.62
CA ASP A 205 21.19 -8.78 10.41
C ASP A 205 19.94 -8.91 9.54
N VAL A 206 19.77 -8.04 8.54
CA VAL A 206 18.67 -8.13 7.55
C VAL A 206 18.72 -9.47 6.83
N THR A 207 19.88 -9.87 6.28
CA THR A 207 20.05 -11.17 5.61
C THR A 207 19.79 -12.33 6.56
N GLN A 208 20.26 -12.24 7.82
CA GLN A 208 19.97 -13.26 8.83
C GLN A 208 18.48 -13.35 9.14
N ARG A 209 17.73 -12.24 9.20
CA ARG A 209 16.28 -12.25 9.44
C ARG A 209 15.52 -12.84 8.26
N VAL A 210 15.88 -12.46 7.04
CA VAL A 210 15.23 -12.95 5.81
C VAL A 210 15.38 -14.46 5.66
N PHE A 211 16.61 -14.98 5.77
CA PHE A 211 16.88 -16.39 5.52
C PHE A 211 16.95 -17.26 6.78
N SER A 212 17.04 -16.69 7.98
CA SER A 212 17.35 -17.48 9.19
C SER A 212 16.83 -16.84 10.47
N SER A 213 15.63 -16.25 10.40
CA SER A 213 15.01 -15.59 11.55
C SER A 213 15.00 -16.51 12.77
N PRO A 214 15.51 -16.06 13.93
CA PRO A 214 15.51 -16.84 15.17
C PRO A 214 14.10 -17.09 15.74
N VAL A 215 13.08 -16.41 15.20
CA VAL A 215 11.67 -16.60 15.58
C VAL A 215 11.07 -17.85 14.92
N LYS A 216 11.69 -18.35 13.83
CA LYS A 216 11.18 -19.50 13.06
C LYS A 216 11.84 -20.82 13.49
N ARG A 217 11.07 -21.91 13.45
CA ARG A 217 11.43 -23.21 14.03
C ARG A 217 12.27 -24.10 13.12
N GLN A 218 12.18 -23.94 11.80
CA GLN A 218 12.93 -24.75 10.82
C GLN A 218 13.69 -23.87 9.82
N THR A 219 14.60 -23.03 10.32
CA THR A 219 15.36 -22.04 9.52
C THR A 219 15.92 -22.56 8.20
N LYS A 220 16.40 -23.82 8.16
CA LYS A 220 16.85 -24.47 6.92
C LYS A 220 15.73 -24.70 5.90
N GLN A 221 14.60 -25.24 6.33
CA GLN A 221 13.43 -25.45 5.47
C GLN A 221 12.85 -24.13 4.98
N ASP A 222 12.81 -23.11 5.84
CA ASP A 222 12.35 -21.77 5.45
C ASP A 222 13.26 -21.13 4.40
N THR A 223 14.59 -21.32 4.54
CA THR A 223 15.56 -20.87 3.53
C THR A 223 15.31 -21.57 2.20
N GLU A 224 15.22 -22.90 2.22
CA GLU A 224 15.01 -23.72 1.02
C GLU A 224 13.70 -23.34 0.31
N LYS A 225 12.63 -23.11 1.07
CA LYS A 225 11.35 -22.63 0.53
C LYS A 225 11.46 -21.27 -0.15
N ILE A 226 12.11 -20.29 0.48
CA ILE A 226 12.32 -18.97 -0.14
C ILE A 226 13.10 -19.10 -1.45
N ILE A 227 14.15 -19.93 -1.47
CA ILE A 227 14.97 -20.17 -2.67
C ILE A 227 14.16 -20.86 -3.77
N GLU A 228 13.33 -21.83 -3.41
CA GLU A 228 12.43 -22.51 -4.32
C GLU A 228 11.41 -21.54 -4.94
N ASP A 229 10.78 -20.70 -4.12
CA ASP A 229 9.79 -19.71 -4.57
C ASP A 229 10.41 -18.63 -5.46
N ILE A 230 11.64 -18.17 -5.16
CA ILE A 230 12.42 -17.31 -6.05
C ILE A 230 12.66 -18.00 -7.39
N SER A 231 13.11 -19.26 -7.38
CA SER A 231 13.43 -20.02 -8.60
C SER A 231 12.19 -20.21 -9.49
N LYS A 232 11.06 -20.59 -8.89
CA LYS A 232 9.77 -20.73 -9.60
C LYS A 232 9.34 -19.43 -10.28
N ARG A 233 9.69 -18.28 -9.69
CA ARG A 233 9.28 -16.96 -10.17
C ARG A 233 10.22 -16.36 -11.21
N TRP A 234 11.54 -16.54 -11.07
CA TRP A 234 12.55 -15.95 -11.95
C TRP A 234 12.92 -16.82 -13.15
N ILE A 235 12.85 -18.16 -13.03
CA ILE A 235 13.55 -19.08 -13.91
C ILE A 235 12.58 -20.04 -14.61
N VAL A 236 12.86 -20.32 -15.89
CA VAL A 236 12.12 -21.31 -16.68
C VAL A 236 12.28 -22.70 -16.06
N LEU A 237 11.20 -23.48 -16.01
CA LEU A 237 11.12 -24.78 -15.32
C LEU A 237 12.36 -25.67 -15.45
N LYS A 238 12.91 -25.80 -16.66
CA LYS A 238 14.07 -26.66 -16.95
C LYS A 238 15.36 -26.27 -16.21
N ASP A 239 15.53 -25.00 -15.84
CA ASP A 239 16.76 -24.48 -15.23
C ASP A 239 16.57 -24.19 -13.72
N GLN A 240 15.38 -24.47 -13.17
CA GLN A 240 15.03 -24.11 -11.80
C GLN A 240 15.88 -24.80 -10.74
N GLU A 241 16.15 -26.10 -10.88
CA GLU A 241 16.96 -26.86 -9.91
C GLU A 241 18.41 -26.37 -9.86
N ASP A 242 19.01 -26.09 -11.01
CA ASP A 242 20.40 -25.63 -11.08
C ASP A 242 20.53 -24.21 -10.55
N PHE A 243 19.56 -23.34 -10.84
CA PHE A 243 19.48 -22.03 -10.21
C PHE A 243 19.35 -22.12 -8.69
N GLN A 244 18.49 -23.01 -8.16
CA GLN A 244 18.34 -23.18 -6.71
C GLN A 244 19.67 -23.58 -6.06
N LYS A 245 20.44 -24.50 -6.66
CA LYS A 245 21.77 -24.89 -6.16
C LYS A 245 22.74 -23.71 -6.13
N ILE A 246 22.81 -22.95 -7.22
CA ILE A 246 23.68 -21.76 -7.33
C ILE A 246 23.28 -20.71 -6.30
N PHE A 247 21.99 -20.38 -6.22
CA PHE A 247 21.49 -19.34 -5.33
C PHE A 247 21.67 -19.72 -3.85
N ASN A 248 21.42 -20.97 -3.49
CA ASN A 248 21.70 -21.49 -2.15
C ASN A 248 23.19 -21.38 -1.78
N SER A 249 24.10 -21.66 -2.72
CA SER A 249 25.54 -21.47 -2.52
C SER A 249 25.89 -20.00 -2.26
N ILE A 250 25.27 -19.05 -3.01
CA ILE A 250 25.47 -17.62 -2.80
C ILE A 250 24.99 -17.19 -1.41
N VAL A 251 23.78 -17.59 -1.00
CA VAL A 251 23.23 -17.28 0.34
C VAL A 251 24.17 -17.79 1.43
N LYS A 252 24.65 -19.04 1.30
CA LYS A 252 25.58 -19.63 2.26
C LYS A 252 26.90 -18.85 2.34
N ASN A 253 27.52 -18.57 1.20
CA ASN A 253 28.80 -17.84 1.16
C ASN A 253 28.68 -16.43 1.76
N ILE A 254 27.59 -15.71 1.50
CA ILE A 254 27.34 -14.39 2.09
C ILE A 254 27.23 -14.49 3.63
N LYS A 255 26.48 -15.49 4.14
CA LYS A 255 26.36 -15.71 5.58
C LYS A 255 27.69 -16.09 6.23
N ASP A 256 28.49 -16.91 5.57
CA ASP A 256 29.81 -17.31 6.05
C ASP A 256 30.75 -16.09 6.12
N ILE A 257 30.75 -15.22 5.09
CA ILE A 257 31.50 -13.94 5.10
C ILE A 257 31.06 -13.07 6.30
N ASN A 258 29.75 -12.92 6.53
CA ASN A 258 29.24 -12.12 7.64
C ASN A 258 29.70 -12.63 9.02
N ASN A 259 29.82 -13.96 9.19
CA ASN A 259 30.20 -14.58 10.48
C ASN A 259 31.72 -14.59 10.74
N GLN A 260 32.52 -14.66 9.68
CA GLN A 260 33.99 -14.65 9.75
C GLN A 260 34.58 -13.27 9.98
N ILE A 261 33.81 -12.18 9.81
CA ILE A 261 34.30 -10.82 9.97
C ILE A 261 33.96 -10.27 11.35
N SER A 262 35.01 -10.05 12.15
CA SER A 262 34.95 -9.76 13.59
C SER A 262 34.10 -8.54 13.96
N ASN A 263 34.04 -7.56 13.07
CA ASN A 263 33.33 -6.30 13.22
C ASN A 263 32.03 -6.21 12.40
N ILE A 264 31.52 -7.32 11.88
CA ILE A 264 30.24 -7.39 11.17
C ILE A 264 29.26 -8.30 11.92
N ARG A 265 29.62 -9.57 12.16
CA ARG A 265 28.83 -10.45 13.04
C ARG A 265 29.70 -11.33 13.90
N HIS A 266 29.06 -11.92 14.90
CA HIS A 266 29.73 -12.24 16.15
C HIS A 266 29.61 -13.71 16.57
N THR A 267 29.72 -14.66 15.63
CA THR A 267 29.43 -16.08 15.93
C THR A 267 30.61 -17.05 15.85
N ASP A 268 31.63 -16.85 15.00
CA ASP A 268 32.65 -17.89 14.77
C ASP A 268 33.92 -17.70 15.63
N ARG A 269 34.74 -18.74 15.83
CA ARG A 269 35.97 -18.70 16.65
C ARG A 269 37.16 -18.06 15.92
N ASP A 270 37.25 -18.25 14.61
CA ASP A 270 38.34 -17.72 13.77
C ASP A 270 37.83 -16.51 12.98
N ARG A 271 38.03 -15.29 13.51
CA ARG A 271 37.54 -14.07 12.88
C ARG A 271 38.67 -13.18 12.37
N ILE A 272 38.43 -12.56 11.22
CA ILE A 272 39.30 -11.56 10.61
C ILE A 272 38.75 -10.16 10.88
N THR A 273 39.60 -9.22 11.27
CA THR A 273 39.23 -7.81 11.44
C THR A 273 39.60 -7.03 10.19
N PHE A 274 38.64 -6.35 9.59
CA PHE A 274 38.86 -5.49 8.43
C PHE A 274 38.73 -4.00 8.80
N GLY A 275 39.67 -3.18 8.32
CA GLY A 275 39.65 -1.73 8.53
C GLY A 275 39.22 -0.91 7.31
N SER A 276 39.04 -1.53 6.14
CA SER A 276 38.72 -0.80 4.89
C SER A 276 37.22 -0.48 4.77
N PRO A 277 36.84 0.79 4.59
CA PRO A 277 35.46 1.20 4.30
C PRO A 277 34.85 0.49 3.09
N ASP A 278 35.65 0.13 2.09
CA ASP A 278 35.14 -0.45 0.85
C ASP A 278 34.70 -1.90 1.01
N ILE A 279 35.31 -2.64 1.93
CA ILE A 279 34.86 -3.99 2.29
C ILE A 279 33.48 -3.92 2.96
N PHE A 280 33.25 -2.95 3.85
CA PHE A 280 31.94 -2.76 4.46
C PHE A 280 30.88 -2.39 3.42
N LYS A 281 31.20 -1.53 2.45
CA LYS A 281 30.28 -1.22 1.34
C LYS A 281 29.97 -2.45 0.50
N LEU A 282 30.96 -3.28 0.18
CA LEU A 282 30.77 -4.52 -0.57
C LEU A 282 29.82 -5.47 0.16
N ILE A 283 30.07 -5.71 1.45
CA ILE A 283 29.25 -6.60 2.27
C ILE A 283 27.84 -6.06 2.43
N ARG A 284 27.71 -4.75 2.67
CA ARG A 284 26.41 -4.07 2.67
C ARG A 284 25.65 -4.35 1.38
N ASN A 285 26.28 -4.11 0.23
CA ASN A 285 25.62 -4.25 -1.07
C ASN A 285 25.23 -5.71 -1.37
N LEU A 286 26.09 -6.69 -1.04
CA LEU A 286 25.78 -8.11 -1.22
C LEU A 286 24.59 -8.56 -0.36
N ASN A 287 24.61 -8.21 0.93
CA ASN A 287 23.53 -8.52 1.87
C ASN A 287 22.21 -7.88 1.43
N LEU A 288 22.22 -6.61 1.04
CA LEU A 288 21.01 -5.92 0.56
C LEU A 288 20.49 -6.53 -0.73
N ALA A 289 21.35 -6.79 -1.72
CA ALA A 289 20.93 -7.32 -3.01
C ALA A 289 20.24 -8.69 -2.87
N ILE A 290 20.79 -9.59 -2.05
CA ILE A 290 20.18 -10.92 -1.87
C ILE A 290 18.90 -10.86 -1.03
N SER A 291 18.86 -9.98 -0.03
CA SER A 291 17.67 -9.79 0.82
C SER A 291 16.54 -9.13 0.04
N GLU A 292 16.87 -8.16 -0.81
CA GLU A 292 15.95 -7.52 -1.74
C GLU A 292 15.38 -8.55 -2.72
N MET A 293 16.23 -9.37 -3.34
CA MET A 293 15.75 -10.43 -4.23
C MET A 293 14.75 -11.35 -3.53
N ALA A 294 15.02 -11.78 -2.29
CA ALA A 294 14.08 -12.58 -1.52
C ALA A 294 12.78 -11.83 -1.21
N ILE A 295 12.86 -10.66 -0.57
CA ILE A 295 11.68 -9.88 -0.16
C ILE A 295 10.78 -9.55 -1.37
N LEU A 296 11.37 -9.15 -2.49
CA LEU A 296 10.62 -8.81 -3.70
C LEU A 296 10.05 -10.03 -4.43
N SER A 297 10.64 -11.21 -4.26
CA SER A 297 10.16 -12.44 -4.91
C SER A 297 9.11 -13.17 -4.08
N THR A 298 9.14 -13.02 -2.75
CA THR A 298 8.22 -13.67 -1.80
C THR A 298 7.52 -12.62 -0.93
N GLN A 299 7.00 -11.56 -1.56
CA GLN A 299 6.41 -10.38 -0.90
C GLN A 299 5.32 -10.75 0.11
N ASP A 300 4.56 -11.77 -0.23
CA ASP A 300 3.53 -12.39 0.59
C ASP A 300 4.00 -12.88 1.96
N ASP A 301 5.28 -13.19 2.13
CA ASP A 301 5.85 -13.63 3.39
C ASP A 301 6.38 -12.46 4.24
N PHE A 302 6.49 -11.26 3.66
CA PHE A 302 7.13 -10.10 4.28
C PHE A 302 6.19 -8.90 4.47
N ILE A 303 5.18 -8.73 3.61
CA ILE A 303 4.20 -7.64 3.71
C ILE A 303 3.15 -7.98 4.76
N GLU A 304 2.71 -6.97 5.53
CA GLU A 304 1.60 -7.10 6.47
C GLU A 304 0.31 -7.49 5.72
N LYS A 305 -0.16 -8.73 5.97
CA LYS A 305 -1.38 -9.28 5.39
C LYS A 305 -2.55 -9.03 6.35
N GLU A 306 -3.04 -7.80 6.41
CA GLU A 306 -4.45 -7.61 6.76
C GLU A 306 -5.21 -7.73 5.44
N SER A 307 -6.08 -8.72 5.31
CA SER A 307 -6.87 -8.90 4.10
C SER A 307 -7.96 -7.85 3.99
N ALA A 308 -8.41 -7.56 2.77
CA ALA A 308 -9.57 -6.70 2.53
C ALA A 308 -10.81 -7.17 3.31
N SER A 309 -10.98 -8.49 3.44
CA SER A 309 -12.07 -9.10 4.21
C SER A 309 -11.95 -8.80 5.69
N GLU A 310 -10.75 -8.92 6.27
CA GLU A 310 -10.50 -8.61 7.68
C GLU A 310 -10.73 -7.12 7.97
N LEU A 311 -10.22 -6.23 7.12
CA LEU A 311 -10.48 -4.78 7.24
C LEU A 311 -11.98 -4.47 7.22
N LYS A 312 -12.71 -5.04 6.26
CA LYS A 312 -14.16 -4.88 6.18
C LYS A 312 -14.85 -5.39 7.44
N GLN A 313 -14.51 -6.59 7.91
CA GLN A 313 -15.11 -7.19 9.10
C GLN A 313 -14.83 -6.36 10.35
N ASN A 314 -13.59 -5.93 10.56
CA ASN A 314 -13.20 -5.07 11.66
C ASN A 314 -14.02 -3.77 11.64
N TYR A 315 -14.13 -3.11 10.48
CA TYR A 315 -14.91 -1.89 10.32
C TYR A 315 -16.40 -2.09 10.64
N LEU A 316 -17.02 -3.13 10.08
CA LEU A 316 -18.44 -3.42 10.30
C LEU A 316 -18.74 -3.77 11.76
N GLN A 317 -17.82 -4.48 12.43
CA GLN A 317 -17.95 -4.86 13.85
C GLN A 317 -17.74 -3.66 14.78
N ASP A 318 -16.62 -2.95 14.64
CA ASP A 318 -16.23 -1.83 15.51
C ASP A 318 -17.27 -0.72 15.52
N TYR A 319 -17.92 -0.49 14.38
CA TYR A 319 -18.87 0.59 14.19
C TYR A 319 -20.33 0.12 14.09
N SER A 320 -20.60 -1.19 14.31
CA SER A 320 -21.94 -1.80 14.33
C SER A 320 -22.84 -1.37 13.16
N ILE A 321 -22.28 -1.39 11.95
CA ILE A 321 -22.96 -0.82 10.77
C ILE A 321 -24.03 -1.78 10.28
N GLU A 322 -25.25 -1.28 10.15
CA GLU A 322 -26.34 -2.02 9.53
C GLU A 322 -26.10 -2.13 8.02
N ASN A 323 -26.13 -3.35 7.48
CA ASN A 323 -25.95 -3.58 6.05
C ASN A 323 -27.25 -3.30 5.26
N LYS A 324 -27.63 -2.03 5.17
CA LYS A 324 -28.84 -1.55 4.48
C LYS A 324 -28.50 -0.46 3.49
N ILE A 325 -29.23 -0.41 2.37
CA ILE A 325 -29.14 0.67 1.38
C ILE A 325 -29.93 1.87 1.93
N SER A 326 -29.32 3.05 1.93
CA SER A 326 -30.01 4.29 2.28
C SER A 326 -30.85 4.82 1.10
N ILE A 327 -31.90 5.59 1.40
CA ILE A 327 -32.71 6.26 0.38
C ILE A 327 -32.31 7.72 0.39
N PHE A 328 -31.86 8.23 -0.75
CA PHE A 328 -31.56 9.65 -0.92
C PHE A 328 -32.77 10.36 -1.53
N PHE A 329 -33.23 11.41 -0.87
CA PHE A 329 -34.25 12.31 -1.41
C PHE A 329 -33.53 13.53 -1.99
N HIS A 330 -33.49 13.64 -3.31
CA HIS A 330 -33.17 14.92 -3.93
C HIS A 330 -34.43 15.79 -3.81
N ASN A 331 -34.42 16.84 -2.99
CA ASN A 331 -35.46 17.86 -3.02
C ASN A 331 -35.15 18.81 -4.18
N PRO A 332 -35.83 18.73 -5.33
CA PRO A 332 -35.64 19.69 -6.39
C PRO A 332 -36.51 20.91 -6.02
N GLY A 333 -35.96 21.86 -5.26
CA GLY A 333 -36.60 23.17 -5.06
C GLY A 333 -36.74 23.67 -3.62
N GLU A 334 -35.67 23.68 -2.83
CA GLU A 334 -35.62 24.67 -1.74
C GLU A 334 -35.36 26.06 -2.36
N GLU A 335 -36.44 26.71 -2.82
CA GLU A 335 -36.47 28.17 -2.74
C GLU A 335 -36.25 28.56 -1.26
N PRO A 336 -35.44 29.58 -0.96
CA PRO A 336 -35.21 29.99 0.42
C PRO A 336 -36.56 30.30 1.05
N VAL A 337 -36.89 29.61 2.16
CA VAL A 337 -38.08 29.91 2.96
C VAL A 337 -38.03 31.39 3.30
N ASN A 338 -38.91 32.17 2.68
CA ASN A 338 -39.03 33.58 2.99
C ASN A 338 -39.70 33.65 4.36
N LEU A 339 -39.10 34.41 5.29
CA LEU A 339 -39.57 34.50 6.67
C LEU A 339 -41.02 35.01 6.79
N ASP A 340 -41.55 35.59 5.71
CA ASP A 340 -42.92 36.08 5.58
C ASP A 340 -43.97 34.98 5.32
N ASP A 341 -43.56 33.74 4.97
CA ASP A 341 -44.46 32.62 4.66
C ASP A 341 -44.78 31.71 5.86
N ILE A 342 -44.41 32.11 7.08
CA ILE A 342 -44.75 31.40 8.31
C ILE A 342 -46.00 32.05 8.94
N PRO A 343 -47.20 31.42 8.86
CA PRO A 343 -48.36 31.93 9.56
C PRO A 343 -48.22 31.66 11.06
N PHE A 344 -48.44 32.69 11.88
CA PHE A 344 -48.52 32.60 13.35
C PHE A 344 -49.57 31.60 13.83
#